data_AF-A0A954N8H3-F1
#
_entry.id   AF-A0A954N8H3-F1
#
_cell.length_a   1.000
_cell.length_b   1.000
_cell.length_c   1.000
_cell.angle_alpha   90.00
_cell.angle_beta   90.00
_cell.angle_gamma   90.00
#
_symmetry.space_group_name_H-M   'P 1'
#
loop_
_entity.id
_entity.type
_entity.pdbx_description
1 polymer ?
#
loop_
_entity_poly.entity_id
_entity_poly.type
_entity_poly.pdbx_seq_one_letter_code
_entity_poly.pdbx_strand_id
1 'polypeptide(L)'
;MKIQPSNAIDRLRFLGLSFPVWALLLALSLVVALDVSRVAAKTVGDDQLRWNGGEEDLTWPAQLDVAWYDNYADARSRAIADGRMLFIYFRDAEPNRAQEAFETTTLANAKVREDLQKYVVVRVSVDEMIDVDGKQIRLIDHGAFAEMGGHQGIAIVDYLDANSEHYGQVVSAFPFRQGSYYRAHAVSAMLELPEGTLTQRTMIFAVRMHPDGPRSTQGEFNPVLAEEAESHSTYQARIRLQGHHSWDMRFHRISARLRGGSLPREVVAESWGGESLVDACHECVRSWRQSSGHWGAVRSPHKMFAFDIKRGSNGVWYATGIFAEGG
;
A
#
# COMPACT_ATOMS: atom_id res chain seq x y z
N MET A 1 30.26 8.45 24.58
CA MET A 1 30.79 9.15 23.40
C MET A 1 29.83 10.29 23.08
N LYS A 2 30.23 11.54 23.35
CA LYS A 2 29.36 12.73 23.33
C LYS A 2 29.35 13.37 21.95
N ILE A 3 28.18 13.70 21.41
CA ILE A 3 28.04 14.56 20.22
C ILE A 3 27.03 15.66 20.57
N GLN A 4 27.47 16.92 20.41
CA GLN A 4 26.65 18.12 20.56
C GLN A 4 26.06 18.56 19.21
N PRO A 5 24.94 19.31 19.20
CA PRO A 5 24.21 19.69 18.00
C PRO A 5 24.72 21.02 17.42
N SER A 6 24.70 21.15 16.09
CA SER A 6 24.94 22.43 15.40
C SER A 6 23.64 22.95 14.78
N ASN A 7 23.15 24.07 15.31
CA ASN A 7 22.17 24.93 14.67
C ASN A 7 22.83 25.72 13.54
N ALA A 8 22.13 25.92 12.42
CA ALA A 8 22.29 27.12 11.58
C ALA A 8 21.09 27.27 10.62
N ILE A 9 20.10 28.00 11.11
CA ILE A 9 19.16 28.79 10.31
C ILE A 9 19.95 30.02 9.84
N ASP A 10 20.05 30.26 8.52
CA ASP A 10 19.73 31.54 7.85
C ASP A 10 20.41 31.73 6.47
N ARG A 11 19.66 32.42 5.62
CA ARG A 11 20.02 33.16 4.37
C ARG A 11 19.96 32.39 3.04
N LEU A 12 18.96 32.73 2.22
CA LEU A 12 19.13 33.66 1.09
C LEU A 12 17.77 34.03 0.45
N ARG A 13 17.45 35.33 0.48
CA ARG A 13 16.47 35.99 -0.41
C ARG A 13 17.23 36.50 -1.64
N PHE A 14 16.66 36.34 -2.84
CA PHE A 14 16.44 37.37 -3.89
C PHE A 14 16.28 36.74 -5.29
N LEU A 15 15.65 37.52 -6.19
CA LEU A 15 15.17 37.26 -7.56
C LEU A 15 13.70 36.78 -7.57
N GLY A 16 12.69 37.60 -7.86
CA GLY A 16 12.65 38.80 -8.68
C GLY A 16 12.33 38.45 -10.13
N LEU A 17 11.15 37.86 -10.39
CA LEU A 17 10.59 37.69 -11.73
C LEU A 17 9.07 37.88 -11.69
N SER A 18 8.63 38.91 -12.41
CA SER A 18 7.26 39.23 -12.79
C SER A 18 6.93 38.56 -14.11
N PHE A 19 5.75 37.94 -14.27
CA PHE A 19 4.97 37.90 -15.53
C PHE A 19 3.54 37.35 -15.30
N PRO A 20 2.48 37.96 -15.88
CA PRO A 20 1.10 37.54 -15.70
C PRO A 20 0.53 36.83 -16.94
N VAL A 21 0.03 35.61 -16.82
CA VAL A 21 -0.90 34.99 -17.80
C VAL A 21 -1.83 34.01 -17.06
N TRP A 22 -2.87 34.52 -16.43
CA TRP A 22 -3.92 33.71 -15.77
C TRP A 22 -5.34 34.06 -16.25
N ALA A 23 -5.47 34.53 -17.49
CA ALA A 23 -6.77 34.87 -18.06
C ALA A 23 -6.89 34.32 -19.49
N LEU A 24 -7.01 33.01 -19.66
CA LEU A 24 -7.59 32.42 -20.88
C LEU A 24 -8.08 30.96 -20.77
N LEU A 25 -8.33 30.43 -19.57
CA LEU A 25 -8.85 29.06 -19.37
C LEU A 25 -10.11 28.98 -18.49
N LEU A 26 -10.92 30.04 -18.50
CA LEU A 26 -12.20 30.10 -17.78
C LEU A 26 -13.42 30.35 -18.71
N ALA A 27 -13.25 30.18 -20.02
CA ALA A 27 -14.31 30.42 -21.02
C ALA A 27 -14.62 29.21 -21.91
N LEU A 28 -14.35 27.98 -21.46
CA LEU A 28 -14.69 26.76 -22.23
C LEU A 28 -15.32 25.63 -21.38
N SER A 29 -16.00 25.98 -20.28
CA SER A 29 -16.70 25.01 -19.42
C SER A 29 -18.21 25.22 -19.34
N LEU A 30 -18.77 26.12 -20.16
CA LEU A 30 -20.16 26.57 -20.04
C LEU A 30 -20.97 26.35 -21.32
N VAL A 31 -20.89 25.17 -21.95
CA VAL A 31 -21.79 24.81 -23.09
C VAL A 31 -22.28 23.34 -23.06
N VAL A 32 -21.84 22.45 -22.15
CA VAL A 32 -22.26 21.02 -22.19
C VAL A 32 -23.34 20.65 -21.14
N ALA A 33 -23.87 21.60 -20.38
CA ALA A 33 -24.83 21.32 -19.32
C ALA A 33 -26.30 21.59 -19.71
N LEU A 34 -26.76 21.13 -20.87
CA LEU A 34 -28.19 21.16 -21.24
C LEU A 34 -28.53 20.05 -22.25
N ASP A 35 -28.38 18.76 -21.93
CA ASP A 35 -29.19 17.71 -22.61
C ASP A 35 -29.17 16.32 -21.94
N VAL A 36 -29.56 16.22 -20.66
CA VAL A 36 -29.84 14.91 -20.05
C VAL A 36 -31.09 14.97 -19.19
N SER A 37 -32.24 15.18 -19.84
CA SER A 37 -33.55 15.05 -19.20
C SER A 37 -34.59 14.71 -20.25
N ARG A 38 -34.53 13.50 -20.84
CA ARG A 38 -35.64 12.84 -21.57
C ARG A 38 -35.21 11.48 -22.15
N VAL A 39 -35.33 10.40 -21.37
CA VAL A 39 -35.81 9.06 -21.77
C VAL A 39 -36.23 8.37 -20.46
N ALA A 40 -37.43 8.60 -19.94
CA ALA A 40 -38.65 7.88 -20.26
C ALA A 40 -38.52 6.35 -20.09
N ALA A 41 -38.88 5.93 -18.88
CA ALA A 41 -39.49 4.66 -18.47
C ALA A 41 -39.95 3.72 -19.60
N LYS A 42 -39.53 2.46 -19.50
CA LYS A 42 -40.24 1.33 -20.09
C LYS A 42 -40.26 0.14 -19.12
N THR A 43 -41.47 -0.36 -18.95
CA THR A 43 -41.98 -1.46 -18.14
C THR A 43 -41.36 -2.82 -18.44
N VAL A 44 -41.03 -3.57 -17.39
CA VAL A 44 -40.88 -5.04 -17.33
C VAL A 44 -41.32 -5.38 -15.89
N GLY A 45 -42.37 -6.15 -15.62
CA GLY A 45 -42.65 -7.50 -16.11
C GLY A 45 -42.60 -8.39 -14.86
N ASP A 46 -43.75 -8.55 -14.24
CA ASP A 46 -44.03 -9.31 -13.02
C ASP A 46 -43.80 -10.81 -13.31
N ASP A 47 -42.76 -11.41 -12.73
CA ASP A 47 -42.53 -12.86 -12.79
C ASP A 47 -42.14 -13.37 -11.40
N GLN A 48 -43.15 -13.83 -10.68
CA GLN A 48 -43.02 -14.57 -9.43
C GLN A 48 -42.44 -15.96 -9.70
N LEU A 49 -41.12 -16.11 -9.55
CA LEU A 49 -40.50 -17.41 -9.36
C LEU A 49 -40.56 -17.78 -7.87
N ARG A 50 -41.57 -18.57 -7.52
CA ARG A 50 -41.63 -19.33 -6.27
C ARG A 50 -40.48 -20.34 -6.23
N TRP A 51 -39.51 -20.11 -5.36
CA TRP A 51 -38.49 -21.09 -5.02
C TRP A 51 -39.03 -21.99 -3.90
N ASN A 52 -39.34 -23.25 -4.24
CA ASN A 52 -39.55 -24.34 -3.29
C ASN A 52 -38.24 -25.13 -3.25
N GLY A 53 -37.40 -24.88 -2.25
CA GLY A 53 -36.19 -25.66 -1.99
C GLY A 53 -35.94 -25.72 -0.49
N GLY A 54 -35.66 -26.94 -0.02
CA GLY A 54 -35.83 -27.36 1.37
C GLY A 54 -34.97 -26.64 2.40
N GLU A 55 -35.47 -26.68 3.63
CA GLU A 55 -34.73 -26.43 4.87
C GLU A 55 -33.61 -27.48 4.99
N GLU A 56 -32.51 -27.27 4.28
CA GLU A 56 -31.23 -27.82 4.73
C GLU A 56 -30.79 -26.98 5.94
N ASP A 57 -30.59 -27.68 7.05
CA ASP A 57 -30.09 -27.20 8.32
C ASP A 57 -28.70 -26.57 8.13
N LEU A 58 -28.68 -25.32 7.70
CA LEU A 58 -27.49 -24.49 7.55
C LEU A 58 -26.99 -24.15 8.95
N THR A 59 -26.26 -25.07 9.57
CA THR A 59 -25.40 -24.74 10.71
C THR A 59 -24.39 -23.72 10.23
N TRP A 60 -24.66 -22.44 10.48
CA TRP A 60 -23.72 -21.35 10.24
C TRP A 60 -22.41 -21.72 10.96
N PRO A 61 -21.26 -21.68 10.27
CA PRO A 61 -19.99 -21.99 10.93
C PRO A 61 -19.86 -21.11 12.16
N ALA A 62 -19.47 -21.71 13.28
CA ALA A 62 -19.24 -21.01 14.53
C ALA A 62 -18.41 -19.76 14.25
N GLN A 63 -18.91 -18.61 14.72
CA GLN A 63 -18.35 -17.31 14.45
C GLN A 63 -16.86 -17.30 14.84
N LEU A 64 -15.96 -17.17 13.85
CA LEU A 64 -14.51 -17.25 14.06
C LEU A 64 -14.02 -16.07 14.90
N ASP A 65 -13.98 -16.20 16.23
CA ASP A 65 -13.56 -15.15 17.14
C ASP A 65 -12.05 -14.90 17.05
N VAL A 66 -11.71 -13.69 16.59
CA VAL A 66 -10.34 -13.19 16.55
C VAL A 66 -10.02 -12.64 17.95
N ALA A 67 -9.01 -13.19 18.61
CA ALA A 67 -8.59 -12.76 19.94
C ALA A 67 -7.74 -11.47 19.86
N TRP A 68 -8.36 -10.33 20.14
CA TRP A 68 -7.70 -9.03 20.13
C TRP A 68 -7.01 -8.72 21.45
N TYR A 69 -5.74 -8.31 21.35
CA TYR A 69 -5.03 -7.65 22.43
C TYR A 69 -5.38 -6.16 22.49
N ASP A 70 -5.30 -5.57 23.68
CA ASP A 70 -5.42 -4.13 23.94
C ASP A 70 -4.11 -3.50 24.40
N ASN A 71 -3.10 -4.31 24.76
CA ASN A 71 -1.76 -3.88 25.10
C ASN A 71 -0.75 -4.25 24.01
N TYR A 72 -0.01 -3.25 23.50
CA TYR A 72 1.00 -3.47 22.45
C TYR A 72 2.15 -4.37 22.88
N ALA A 73 2.65 -4.22 24.11
CA ALA A 73 3.79 -4.99 24.60
C ALA A 73 3.45 -6.48 24.75
N ASP A 74 2.25 -6.79 25.23
CA ASP A 74 1.75 -8.17 25.35
C ASP A 74 1.55 -8.80 23.96
N ALA A 75 0.90 -8.07 23.05
CA ALA A 75 0.69 -8.53 21.68
C ALA A 75 2.01 -8.77 20.94
N ARG A 76 2.98 -7.85 21.09
CA ARG A 76 4.32 -7.99 20.51
C ARG A 76 5.06 -9.20 21.08
N SER A 77 5.05 -9.37 22.41
CA SER A 77 5.69 -10.51 23.07
C SER A 77 5.08 -11.81 22.59
N ARG A 78 3.76 -11.84 22.40
CA ARG A 78 3.06 -12.99 21.84
C ARG A 78 3.42 -13.26 20.38
N ALA A 79 3.47 -12.23 19.53
CA ALA A 79 3.82 -12.34 18.12
C ALA A 79 5.22 -12.96 17.94
N ILE A 80 6.18 -12.54 18.76
CA ILE A 80 7.53 -13.10 18.81
C ILE A 80 7.51 -14.56 19.26
N ALA A 81 6.80 -14.86 20.35
CA ALA A 81 6.74 -16.22 20.89
C ALA A 81 6.09 -17.22 19.91
N ASP A 82 5.06 -16.77 19.17
CA ASP A 82 4.32 -17.60 18.22
C ASP A 82 4.97 -17.65 16.81
N GLY A 83 5.98 -16.81 16.53
CA GLY A 83 6.56 -16.69 15.19
C GLY A 83 5.56 -16.20 14.14
N ARG A 84 4.75 -15.18 14.50
CA ARG A 84 3.64 -14.67 13.68
C ARG A 84 3.74 -13.17 13.49
N MET A 85 3.34 -12.66 12.33
CA MET A 85 3.22 -11.22 12.11
C MET A 85 2.24 -10.59 13.12
N LEU A 86 2.56 -9.36 13.54
CA LEU A 86 1.72 -8.55 14.42
C LEU A 86 0.93 -7.56 13.56
N PHE A 87 -0.40 -7.67 13.59
CA PHE A 87 -1.32 -6.71 13.01
C PHE A 87 -1.74 -5.69 14.08
N ILE A 88 -1.53 -4.41 13.79
CA ILE A 88 -1.81 -3.30 14.70
C ILE A 88 -2.92 -2.44 14.08
N TYR A 89 -4.02 -2.29 14.80
CA TYR A 89 -5.04 -1.31 14.50
C TYR A 89 -4.91 -0.12 15.44
N PHE A 90 -4.42 1.00 14.92
CA PHE A 90 -4.42 2.29 15.61
C PHE A 90 -5.80 2.93 15.49
N ARG A 91 -6.41 3.29 16.62
CA ARG A 91 -7.71 3.96 16.70
C ARG A 91 -7.60 5.33 17.35
N ASP A 92 -8.45 6.27 16.95
CA ASP A 92 -8.55 7.55 17.65
C ASP A 92 -9.16 7.34 19.05
N ALA A 93 -8.84 8.21 20.01
CA ALA A 93 -9.39 8.13 21.36
C ALA A 93 -10.92 8.28 21.38
N GLU A 94 -11.42 9.20 20.56
CA GLU A 94 -12.85 9.41 20.33
C GLU A 94 -13.27 8.70 19.03
N PRO A 95 -14.21 7.74 19.10
CA PRO A 95 -14.71 7.04 17.92
C PRO A 95 -15.25 8.02 16.88
N ASN A 96 -14.91 7.76 15.62
CA ASN A 96 -15.46 8.48 14.48
C ASN A 96 -16.09 7.53 13.48
N ARG A 97 -16.84 8.09 12.53
CA ARG A 97 -17.57 7.33 11.51
C ARG A 97 -16.68 6.35 10.72
N ALA A 98 -15.42 6.71 10.48
CA ALA A 98 -14.49 5.84 9.75
C ALA A 98 -14.12 4.61 10.59
N GLN A 99 -13.80 4.81 11.86
CA GLN A 99 -13.55 3.75 12.83
C GLN A 99 -14.77 2.85 13.00
N GLU A 100 -15.95 3.41 13.28
CA GLU A 100 -17.18 2.63 13.46
C GLU A 100 -17.49 1.77 12.22
N ALA A 101 -17.38 2.36 11.03
CA ALA A 101 -17.63 1.64 9.79
C ALA A 101 -16.55 0.57 9.54
N PHE A 102 -15.28 0.84 9.84
CA PHE A 102 -14.22 -0.14 9.73
C PHE A 102 -14.46 -1.34 10.64
N GLU A 103 -14.77 -1.11 11.92
CA GLU A 103 -15.01 -2.17 12.90
C GLU A 103 -16.27 -2.99 12.56
N THR A 104 -17.38 -2.32 12.27
CA THR A 104 -18.69 -2.98 12.06
C THR A 104 -18.86 -3.62 10.69
N THR A 105 -18.12 -3.16 9.67
CA THR A 105 -18.26 -3.70 8.30
C THR A 105 -17.03 -4.48 7.86
N THR A 106 -15.84 -3.97 8.11
CA THR A 106 -14.60 -4.55 7.57
C THR A 106 -14.05 -5.62 8.50
N LEU A 107 -13.87 -5.32 9.78
CA LEU A 107 -13.41 -6.33 10.75
C LEU A 107 -14.48 -7.38 11.07
N ALA A 108 -15.76 -7.07 10.85
CA ALA A 108 -16.84 -8.05 10.98
C ALA A 108 -16.94 -9.02 9.78
N ASN A 109 -16.28 -8.71 8.65
CA ASN A 109 -16.32 -9.55 7.45
C ASN A 109 -15.67 -10.93 7.72
N ALA A 110 -16.36 -12.02 7.35
CA ALA A 110 -15.91 -13.38 7.64
C ALA A 110 -14.53 -13.71 7.06
N LYS A 111 -14.25 -13.33 5.80
CA LYS A 111 -12.95 -13.58 5.17
C LYS A 111 -11.83 -12.80 5.85
N VAL A 112 -12.08 -11.53 6.22
CA VAL A 112 -11.12 -10.73 6.98
C VAL A 112 -10.83 -11.38 8.33
N ARG A 113 -11.85 -11.85 9.05
CA ARG A 113 -11.67 -12.55 10.33
C ARG A 113 -10.84 -13.81 10.17
N GLU A 114 -11.14 -14.63 9.17
CA GLU A 114 -10.37 -15.83 8.84
C GLU A 114 -8.90 -15.50 8.54
N ASP A 115 -8.62 -14.46 7.75
CA ASP A 115 -7.24 -14.05 7.47
C ASP A 115 -6.52 -13.53 8.71
N LEU A 116 -7.20 -12.74 9.54
CA LEU A 116 -6.65 -12.22 10.80
C LEU A 116 -6.30 -13.32 11.80
N GLN A 117 -6.89 -14.52 11.71
CA GLN A 117 -6.48 -15.65 12.54
C GLN A 117 -5.04 -16.11 12.28
N LYS A 118 -4.39 -15.66 11.21
CA LYS A 118 -2.97 -15.91 10.91
C LYS A 118 -2.04 -14.92 11.64
N TYR A 119 -2.58 -13.83 12.18
CA TYR A 119 -1.84 -12.73 12.82
C TYR A 119 -2.08 -12.68 14.32
N VAL A 120 -1.10 -12.23 15.09
CA VAL A 120 -1.42 -11.69 16.43
C VAL A 120 -1.98 -10.30 16.20
N VAL A 121 -3.16 -10.00 16.73
CA VAL A 121 -3.87 -8.75 16.46
C VAL A 121 -3.97 -7.89 17.72
N VAL A 122 -3.74 -6.59 17.58
CA VAL A 122 -3.86 -5.62 18.69
C VAL A 122 -4.63 -4.38 18.26
N ARG A 123 -5.46 -3.84 19.16
CA ARG A 123 -6.11 -2.53 19.00
C ARG A 123 -5.53 -1.58 20.04
N VAL A 124 -4.95 -0.48 19.59
CA VAL A 124 -4.32 0.52 20.47
C VAL A 124 -4.75 1.91 20.10
N SER A 125 -4.81 2.80 21.09
CA SER A 125 -5.04 4.23 20.83
C SER A 125 -3.87 4.83 20.03
N VAL A 126 -4.13 5.82 19.19
CA VAL A 126 -3.09 6.71 18.63
C VAL A 126 -2.32 7.46 19.73
N ASP A 127 -2.91 7.57 20.93
CA ASP A 127 -2.30 8.18 22.11
C ASP A 127 -1.63 7.15 23.05
N GLU A 128 -1.56 5.88 22.64
CA GLU A 128 -0.88 4.83 23.41
C GLU A 128 0.57 5.22 23.67
N MET A 129 0.99 5.23 24.93
CA MET A 129 2.35 5.60 25.33
C MET A 129 3.21 4.36 25.51
N ILE A 130 4.44 4.40 25.01
CA ILE A 130 5.46 3.37 25.23
C ILE A 130 6.72 4.00 25.80
N ASP A 131 7.48 3.18 26.54
CA ASP A 131 8.83 3.55 26.98
C ASP A 131 9.85 3.15 25.90
N VAL A 132 10.64 4.12 25.45
CA VAL A 132 11.79 3.90 24.58
C VAL A 132 12.99 4.58 25.21
N ASP A 133 13.95 3.79 25.68
CA ASP A 133 15.15 4.23 26.39
C ASP A 133 14.86 5.16 27.58
N GLY A 134 13.81 4.86 28.37
CA GLY A 134 13.39 5.64 29.53
C GLY A 134 12.60 6.91 29.17
N LYS A 135 12.25 7.11 27.90
CA LYS A 135 11.42 8.22 27.44
C LYS A 135 10.05 7.70 27.01
N GLN A 136 9.02 8.31 27.58
CA GLN A 136 7.64 8.11 27.16
C GLN A 136 7.39 8.82 25.83
N ILE A 137 7.01 8.07 24.80
CA ILE A 137 6.58 8.59 23.50
C ILE A 137 5.26 7.92 23.10
N ARG A 138 4.45 8.56 22.24
CA ARG A 138 3.32 7.86 21.63
C ARG A 138 3.86 6.77 20.71
N LEU A 139 3.28 5.57 20.78
CA LEU A 139 3.67 4.44 19.94
C LEU A 139 3.67 4.81 18.46
N ILE A 140 2.64 5.54 18.01
CA ILE A 140 2.50 5.96 16.61
C ILE A 140 3.56 7.00 16.17
N ASP A 141 4.17 7.73 17.12
CA ASP A 141 5.26 8.68 16.85
C ASP A 141 6.64 8.02 16.81
N HIS A 142 6.74 6.73 17.13
CA HIS A 142 7.97 5.99 16.98
C HIS A 142 8.38 5.93 15.50
N GLY A 143 9.68 6.12 15.19
CA GLY A 143 10.17 6.27 13.82
C GLY A 143 9.81 5.12 12.86
N ALA A 144 9.61 3.91 13.40
CA ALA A 144 9.13 2.75 12.62
C ALA A 144 7.72 2.94 12.03
N PHE A 145 6.88 3.78 12.64
CA PHE A 145 5.52 4.09 12.18
C PHE A 145 5.41 5.45 11.49
N ALA A 146 6.52 6.05 11.06
CA ALA A 146 6.51 7.39 10.44
C ALA A 146 5.52 7.51 9.26
N GLU A 147 5.35 6.46 8.46
CA GLU A 147 4.39 6.43 7.33
C GLU A 147 2.91 6.40 7.77
N MET A 148 2.61 6.17 9.06
CA MET A 148 1.27 6.36 9.62
C MET A 148 0.91 7.84 9.79
N GLY A 149 1.89 8.74 9.84
CA GLY A 149 1.66 10.18 9.97
C GLY A 149 0.91 10.60 11.23
N GLY A 150 0.91 9.78 12.29
CA GLY A 150 0.15 10.03 13.51
C GLY A 150 -1.36 9.82 13.38
N HIS A 151 -1.83 9.18 12.31
CA HIS A 151 -3.25 8.92 12.06
C HIS A 151 -3.66 7.49 12.42
N GLN A 152 -4.92 7.31 12.86
CA GLN A 152 -5.52 5.97 12.93
C GLN A 152 -5.36 5.19 11.61
N GLY A 153 -5.31 3.87 11.70
CA GLY A 153 -5.13 3.00 10.54
C GLY A 153 -4.48 1.67 10.89
N ILE A 154 -3.90 1.02 9.88
CA ILE A 154 -3.36 -0.34 10.00
C ILE A 154 -1.84 -0.32 9.83
N ALA A 155 -1.12 -0.99 10.72
CA ALA A 155 0.28 -1.33 10.53
C ALA A 155 0.51 -2.84 10.72
N ILE A 156 1.53 -3.40 10.06
CA ILE A 156 1.93 -4.81 10.23
C ILE A 156 3.43 -4.88 10.49
N VAL A 157 3.81 -5.62 11.52
CA VAL A 157 5.22 -5.91 11.88
C VAL A 157 5.52 -7.38 11.63
N ASP A 158 6.66 -7.65 11.00
CA ASP A 158 7.08 -9.01 10.69
C ASP A 158 7.81 -9.67 11.86
N TYR A 159 7.38 -10.87 12.25
CA TYR A 159 8.05 -11.74 13.23
C TYR A 159 8.06 -13.21 12.77
N LEU A 160 7.95 -13.48 11.47
CA LEU A 160 7.85 -14.85 10.95
C LEU A 160 9.16 -15.63 11.05
N ASP A 161 10.28 -15.00 10.66
CA ASP A 161 11.61 -15.61 10.68
C ASP A 161 12.62 -14.70 11.35
N ALA A 162 13.16 -15.12 12.48
CA ALA A 162 14.18 -14.38 13.24
C ALA A 162 15.49 -14.13 12.46
N ASN A 163 15.71 -14.83 11.34
CA ASN A 163 16.86 -14.64 10.48
C ASN A 163 16.58 -13.74 9.26
N SER A 164 15.31 -13.36 9.02
CA SER A 164 14.94 -12.46 7.93
C SER A 164 15.40 -11.03 8.25
N GLU A 165 15.83 -10.29 7.23
CA GLU A 165 16.16 -8.86 7.35
C GLU A 165 14.93 -8.01 7.70
N HIS A 166 13.72 -8.57 7.55
CA HIS A 166 12.46 -7.91 7.87
C HIS A 166 12.02 -8.16 9.32
N TYR A 167 12.68 -9.04 10.06
CA TYR A 167 12.27 -9.38 11.42
C TYR A 167 12.26 -8.16 12.35
N GLY A 168 11.14 -7.95 13.01
CA GLY A 168 10.86 -6.79 13.87
C GLY A 168 10.63 -5.48 13.13
N GLN A 169 10.57 -5.48 11.80
CA GLN A 169 10.33 -4.27 11.00
C GLN A 169 8.85 -4.06 10.70
N VAL A 170 8.42 -2.81 10.60
CA VAL A 170 7.11 -2.45 10.04
C VAL A 170 7.16 -2.70 8.54
N VAL A 171 6.41 -3.69 8.06
CA VAL A 171 6.35 -4.10 6.65
C VAL A 171 5.08 -3.62 5.94
N SER A 172 4.15 -2.99 6.66
CA SER A 172 2.98 -2.32 6.09
C SER A 172 2.52 -1.18 6.99
N ALA A 173 2.16 -0.05 6.39
CA ALA A 173 1.63 1.13 7.06
C ALA A 173 0.57 1.78 6.16
N PHE A 174 -0.68 1.78 6.63
CA PHE A 174 -1.86 2.18 5.87
C PHE A 174 -2.72 3.10 6.75
N PRO A 175 -2.39 4.41 6.82
CA PRO A 175 -3.20 5.36 7.56
C PRO A 175 -4.57 5.57 6.91
N PHE A 176 -5.60 5.77 7.72
CA PHE A 176 -6.90 6.21 7.25
C PHE A 176 -6.81 7.68 6.79
N ARG A 177 -7.57 8.04 5.75
CA ARG A 177 -7.46 9.37 5.14
C ARG A 177 -8.79 10.08 5.08
N GLN A 178 -8.84 11.33 5.54
CA GLN A 178 -10.00 12.22 5.36
C GLN A 178 -11.34 11.58 5.75
N GLY A 179 -11.36 10.77 6.82
CA GLY A 179 -12.57 10.05 7.26
C GLY A 179 -12.95 8.83 6.41
N SER A 180 -12.07 8.38 5.50
CA SER A 180 -12.18 7.09 4.80
C SER A 180 -11.44 5.98 5.54
N TYR A 181 -11.87 4.75 5.31
CA TYR A 181 -11.29 3.53 5.87
C TYR A 181 -11.12 2.48 4.77
N TYR A 182 -10.25 1.50 5.02
CA TYR A 182 -10.05 0.38 4.11
C TYR A 182 -11.19 -0.62 4.24
N ARG A 183 -11.85 -0.92 3.11
CA ARG A 183 -12.93 -1.94 3.06
C ARG A 183 -12.36 -3.36 3.13
N ALA A 184 -13.21 -4.35 3.36
CA ALA A 184 -12.84 -5.77 3.46
C ALA A 184 -11.88 -6.26 2.36
N HIS A 185 -12.18 -5.98 1.08
CA HIS A 185 -11.31 -6.40 -0.03
C HIS A 185 -9.89 -5.79 0.04
N ALA A 186 -9.77 -4.55 0.53
CA ALA A 186 -8.48 -3.89 0.71
C ALA A 186 -7.70 -4.54 1.86
N VAL A 187 -8.36 -4.80 3.00
CA VAL A 187 -7.72 -5.46 4.14
C VAL A 187 -7.27 -6.87 3.77
N SER A 188 -8.10 -7.66 3.09
CA SER A 188 -7.67 -8.98 2.59
C SER A 188 -6.46 -8.86 1.65
N ALA A 189 -6.46 -7.87 0.74
CA ALA A 189 -5.31 -7.64 -0.13
C ALA A 189 -4.03 -7.30 0.65
N MET A 190 -4.12 -6.55 1.77
CA MET A 190 -2.99 -6.24 2.66
C MET A 190 -2.44 -7.48 3.39
N LEU A 191 -3.35 -8.32 3.90
CA LEU A 191 -3.00 -9.54 4.63
C LEU A 191 -2.41 -10.63 3.70
N GLU A 192 -2.71 -10.57 2.40
CA GLU A 192 -2.20 -11.51 1.40
C GLU A 192 -0.96 -10.98 0.63
N LEU A 193 -0.38 -9.86 1.04
CA LEU A 193 0.86 -9.36 0.42
C LEU A 193 2.02 -10.32 0.72
N PRO A 194 2.93 -10.56 -0.25
CA PRO A 194 4.10 -11.41 -0.05
C PRO A 194 5.08 -10.79 0.96
N GLU A 195 5.99 -11.60 1.51
CA GLU A 195 7.13 -11.10 2.27
C GLU A 195 7.88 -10.02 1.47
N GLY A 196 8.38 -9.00 2.16
CA GLY A 196 9.13 -7.92 1.56
C GLY A 196 9.13 -6.67 2.44
N THR A 197 9.86 -5.66 1.98
CA THR A 197 9.97 -4.38 2.67
C THR A 197 8.64 -3.61 2.66
N LEU A 198 8.54 -2.60 3.53
CA LEU A 198 7.42 -1.66 3.55
C LEU A 198 7.09 -1.09 2.17
N THR A 199 8.11 -0.70 1.41
CA THR A 199 7.95 -0.06 0.10
C THR A 199 7.53 -1.05 -0.98
N GLN A 200 8.09 -2.27 -0.99
CA GLN A 200 7.69 -3.34 -1.91
C GLN A 200 6.22 -3.71 -1.70
N ARG A 201 5.82 -3.98 -0.45
CA ARG A 201 4.46 -4.39 -0.08
C ARG A 201 3.44 -3.30 -0.40
N THR A 202 3.76 -2.04 -0.11
CA THR A 202 2.85 -0.91 -0.42
C THR A 202 2.67 -0.72 -1.92
N MET A 203 3.73 -0.91 -2.72
CA MET A 203 3.62 -0.82 -4.18
C MET A 203 2.77 -1.96 -4.77
N ILE A 204 2.95 -3.19 -4.28
CA ILE A 204 2.13 -4.35 -4.67
C ILE A 204 0.66 -4.13 -4.31
N PHE A 205 0.40 -3.60 -3.10
CA PHE A 205 -0.94 -3.22 -2.68
C PHE A 205 -1.58 -2.23 -3.66
N ALA A 206 -0.89 -1.14 -4.02
CA ALA A 206 -1.42 -0.14 -4.95
C ALA A 206 -1.79 -0.75 -6.31
N VAL A 207 -1.00 -1.71 -6.82
CA VAL A 207 -1.31 -2.44 -8.06
C VAL A 207 -2.57 -3.30 -7.90
N ARG A 208 -2.66 -4.10 -6.82
CA ARG A 208 -3.82 -4.97 -6.55
C ARG A 208 -5.12 -4.20 -6.36
N MET A 209 -5.03 -2.99 -5.81
CA MET A 209 -6.18 -2.12 -5.53
C MET A 209 -6.61 -1.24 -6.71
N HIS A 210 -5.91 -1.30 -7.84
CA HIS A 210 -6.28 -0.50 -9.00
C HIS A 210 -7.63 -0.96 -9.58
N PRO A 211 -8.57 -0.06 -9.91
CA PRO A 211 -9.93 -0.42 -10.34
C PRO A 211 -10.01 -1.34 -11.58
N ASP A 212 -9.07 -1.21 -12.51
CA ASP A 212 -8.99 -2.06 -13.71
C ASP A 212 -8.55 -3.52 -13.41
N GLY A 213 -8.18 -3.86 -12.18
CA GLY A 213 -7.79 -5.22 -11.78
C GLY A 213 -6.61 -5.80 -12.57
N PRO A 214 -5.44 -5.13 -12.60
CA PRO A 214 -4.26 -5.62 -13.33
C PRO A 214 -3.79 -6.97 -12.76
N ARG A 215 -3.30 -7.85 -13.66
CA ARG A 215 -2.95 -9.24 -13.31
C ARG A 215 -1.47 -9.48 -13.01
N SER A 216 -0.65 -8.43 -13.00
CA SER A 216 0.80 -8.57 -12.86
C SER A 216 1.29 -9.07 -11.50
N THR A 217 0.43 -9.06 -10.48
CA THR A 217 0.73 -9.56 -9.12
C THR A 217 0.13 -10.93 -8.82
N GLN A 218 -0.40 -11.62 -9.85
CA GLN A 218 -1.00 -12.96 -9.71
C GLN A 218 0.03 -14.09 -9.78
N GLY A 219 1.26 -13.80 -10.24
CA GLY A 219 2.36 -14.76 -10.28
C GLY A 219 3.04 -14.96 -8.92
N GLU A 220 4.26 -15.48 -8.95
CA GLU A 220 5.13 -15.62 -7.79
C GLU A 220 5.92 -14.33 -7.55
N PHE A 221 5.93 -13.85 -6.31
CA PHE A 221 6.87 -12.79 -5.91
C PHE A 221 8.29 -13.35 -5.93
N ASN A 222 9.19 -12.76 -6.73
CA ASN A 222 10.50 -13.32 -6.96
C ASN A 222 11.62 -12.48 -6.29
N PRO A 223 12.43 -13.06 -5.39
CA PRO A 223 13.48 -12.32 -4.66
C PRO A 223 14.54 -11.69 -5.56
N VAL A 224 14.91 -12.32 -6.68
CA VAL A 224 15.87 -11.75 -7.63
C VAL A 224 15.29 -10.51 -8.30
N LEU A 225 14.02 -10.56 -8.70
CA LEU A 225 13.33 -9.38 -9.25
C LEU A 225 13.17 -8.28 -8.20
N ALA A 226 12.93 -8.65 -6.94
CA ALA A 226 12.76 -7.71 -5.84
C ALA A 226 14.04 -6.93 -5.53
N GLU A 227 15.17 -7.63 -5.45
CA GLU A 227 16.49 -7.01 -5.28
C GLU A 227 16.80 -6.02 -6.42
N GLU A 228 16.46 -6.39 -7.66
CA GLU A 228 16.72 -5.57 -8.84
C GLU A 228 15.79 -4.36 -8.93
N ALA A 229 14.52 -4.52 -8.54
CA ALA A 229 13.58 -3.41 -8.42
C ALA A 229 14.02 -2.44 -7.31
N GLU A 230 14.44 -2.96 -6.16
CA GLU A 230 14.96 -2.17 -5.05
C GLU A 230 16.22 -1.39 -5.42
N SER A 231 17.21 -2.08 -6.01
CA SER A 231 18.45 -1.46 -6.45
C SER A 231 18.17 -0.34 -7.43
N HIS A 232 17.23 -0.52 -8.35
CA HIS A 232 16.92 0.50 -9.37
C HIS A 232 16.10 1.66 -8.83
N SER A 233 15.08 1.40 -8.00
CA SER A 233 14.34 2.46 -7.31
C SER A 233 15.27 3.30 -6.42
N THR A 234 16.21 2.66 -5.72
CA THR A 234 17.26 3.35 -4.94
C THR A 234 18.16 4.19 -5.84
N TYR A 235 18.57 3.65 -6.98
CA TYR A 235 19.40 4.38 -7.94
C TYR A 235 18.68 5.63 -8.47
N GLN A 236 17.44 5.48 -8.94
CA GLN A 236 16.60 6.58 -9.44
C GLN A 236 16.42 7.67 -8.36
N ALA A 237 16.12 7.28 -7.12
CA ALA A 237 15.98 8.20 -5.99
C ALA A 237 17.28 8.96 -5.67
N ARG A 238 18.44 8.29 -5.76
CA ARG A 238 19.75 8.89 -5.52
C ARG A 238 20.10 9.94 -6.57
N ILE A 239 19.86 9.65 -7.86
CA ILE A 239 20.15 10.58 -8.95
C ILE A 239 19.00 11.57 -9.23
N ARG A 240 17.84 11.35 -8.59
CA ARG A 240 16.61 12.14 -8.72
C ARG A 240 16.08 12.20 -10.15
N LEU A 241 16.17 11.07 -10.86
CA LEU A 241 15.78 10.96 -12.25
C LEU A 241 15.12 9.60 -12.51
N GLN A 242 13.90 9.63 -13.02
CA GLN A 242 13.19 8.45 -13.51
C GLN A 242 13.76 7.99 -14.86
N GLY A 243 13.93 6.68 -15.04
CA GLY A 243 14.36 6.14 -16.34
C GLY A 243 14.84 4.69 -16.31
N HIS A 244 14.90 4.08 -17.48
CA HIS A 244 15.39 2.71 -17.73
C HIS A 244 16.93 2.63 -17.72
N HIS A 245 17.59 3.24 -16.73
CA HIS A 245 19.05 3.39 -16.71
C HIS A 245 19.76 2.04 -16.83
N SER A 246 20.71 1.96 -17.77
CA SER A 246 21.51 0.77 -18.07
C SER A 246 20.67 -0.50 -18.27
N TRP A 247 19.47 -0.39 -18.84
CA TRP A 247 18.54 -1.51 -18.96
C TRP A 247 19.15 -2.71 -19.69
N ASP A 248 19.87 -2.54 -20.80
CA ASP A 248 20.46 -3.69 -21.53
C ASP A 248 21.38 -4.53 -20.63
N MET A 249 22.24 -3.87 -19.85
CA MET A 249 23.13 -4.54 -18.90
C MET A 249 22.33 -5.24 -17.79
N ARG A 250 21.34 -4.55 -17.20
CA ARG A 250 20.49 -5.11 -16.14
C ARG A 250 19.64 -6.26 -16.66
N PHE A 251 19.09 -6.16 -17.86
CA PHE A 251 18.33 -7.19 -18.55
C PHE A 251 19.13 -8.49 -18.66
N HIS A 252 20.37 -8.42 -19.16
CA HIS A 252 21.22 -9.60 -19.27
C HIS A 252 21.59 -10.19 -17.90
N ARG A 253 21.89 -9.34 -16.91
CA ARG A 253 22.17 -9.78 -15.54
C ARG A 253 20.96 -10.48 -14.90
N ILE A 254 19.78 -9.87 -14.98
CA ILE A 254 18.53 -10.43 -14.45
C ILE A 254 18.24 -11.76 -15.16
N SER A 255 18.28 -11.78 -16.50
CA SER A 255 18.00 -12.99 -17.29
C SER A 255 18.94 -14.15 -16.94
N ALA A 256 20.23 -13.88 -16.67
CA ALA A 256 21.19 -14.90 -16.26
C ALA A 256 20.91 -15.49 -14.86
N ARG A 257 20.24 -14.72 -13.99
CA ARG A 257 19.85 -15.14 -12.64
C ARG A 257 18.48 -15.83 -12.60
N LEU A 258 17.61 -15.52 -13.57
CA LEU A 258 16.33 -16.19 -13.73
C LEU A 258 16.52 -17.56 -14.37
N ARG A 259 15.87 -18.59 -13.83
CA ARG A 259 15.90 -19.95 -14.40
C ARG A 259 15.00 -20.02 -15.64
N GLY A 260 15.33 -20.93 -16.57
CA GLY A 260 14.42 -21.29 -17.67
C GLY A 260 14.31 -20.28 -18.82
N GLY A 261 15.28 -19.37 -18.98
CA GLY A 261 15.31 -18.46 -20.14
C GLY A 261 14.26 -17.34 -20.11
N SER A 262 13.72 -17.05 -18.93
CA SER A 262 12.77 -15.95 -18.71
C SER A 262 13.31 -14.60 -19.17
N LEU A 263 12.47 -13.83 -19.87
CA LEU A 263 12.81 -12.48 -20.35
C LEU A 263 12.17 -11.43 -19.44
N PRO A 264 12.96 -10.63 -18.72
CA PRO A 264 12.41 -9.62 -17.83
C PRO A 264 11.85 -8.42 -18.61
N ARG A 265 10.81 -7.79 -18.06
CA ARG A 265 10.26 -6.50 -18.50
C ARG A 265 10.25 -5.53 -17.34
N GLU A 266 10.49 -4.25 -17.61
CA GLU A 266 10.51 -3.19 -16.60
C GLU A 266 9.49 -2.11 -16.89
N VAL A 267 8.89 -1.59 -15.82
CA VAL A 267 8.16 -0.33 -15.79
C VAL A 267 8.75 0.55 -14.70
N VAL A 268 8.84 1.84 -14.95
CA VAL A 268 9.35 2.84 -14.00
C VAL A 268 8.43 4.05 -13.97
N ALA A 269 8.31 4.69 -12.83
CA ALA A 269 7.54 5.92 -12.64
C ALA A 269 8.15 6.75 -11.51
N GLU A 270 7.78 8.02 -11.46
CA GLU A 270 7.99 8.87 -10.29
C GLU A 270 6.65 9.44 -9.82
N SER A 271 6.61 9.79 -8.54
CA SER A 271 5.46 10.43 -7.88
C SER A 271 5.57 11.96 -7.93
N TRP A 272 4.62 12.68 -7.34
CA TRP A 272 4.80 14.10 -7.05
C TRP A 272 5.58 14.31 -5.75
N GLY A 273 6.22 15.47 -5.63
CA GLY A 273 6.96 15.84 -4.42
C GLY A 273 6.03 16.04 -3.23
N GLY A 274 6.42 15.48 -2.07
CA GLY A 274 5.71 15.67 -0.80
C GLY A 274 4.60 14.65 -0.52
N GLU A 275 4.35 13.72 -1.43
CA GLU A 275 3.37 12.65 -1.23
C GLU A 275 3.82 11.65 -0.14
N SER A 276 2.83 11.10 0.57
CA SER A 276 3.04 9.95 1.47
C SER A 276 3.36 8.68 0.65
N LEU A 277 3.94 7.65 1.28
CA LEU A 277 4.27 6.41 0.55
C LEU A 277 3.06 5.81 -0.17
N VAL A 278 1.89 5.73 0.49
CA VAL A 278 0.68 5.16 -0.10
C VAL A 278 0.17 6.02 -1.28
N ASP A 279 0.23 7.35 -1.17
CA ASP A 279 -0.16 8.26 -2.27
C ASP A 279 0.74 8.05 -3.48
N ALA A 280 2.04 8.07 -3.24
CA ALA A 280 3.05 7.93 -4.26
C ALA A 280 2.93 6.60 -5.02
N CYS A 281 2.61 5.50 -4.30
CA CYS A 281 2.37 4.21 -4.93
C CYS A 281 1.14 4.25 -5.85
N HIS A 282 0.01 4.79 -5.39
CA HIS A 282 -1.19 4.92 -6.23
C HIS A 282 -0.95 5.83 -7.45
N GLU A 283 -0.22 6.92 -7.27
CA GLU A 283 0.15 7.86 -8.33
C GLU A 283 1.07 7.22 -9.38
N CYS A 284 2.05 6.42 -8.96
CA CYS A 284 2.91 5.66 -9.87
C CYS A 284 2.11 4.63 -10.69
N VAL A 285 1.16 3.91 -10.08
CA VAL A 285 0.28 2.98 -10.83
C VAL A 285 -0.60 3.74 -11.82
N ARG A 286 -1.17 4.89 -11.40
CA ARG A 286 -1.95 5.76 -12.29
C ARG A 286 -1.12 6.26 -13.48
N SER A 287 0.14 6.60 -13.25
CA SER A 287 1.07 7.02 -14.31
C SER A 287 1.37 5.90 -15.29
N TRP A 288 1.61 4.67 -14.81
CA TRP A 288 1.74 3.51 -15.69
C TRP A 288 0.48 3.25 -16.51
N ARG A 289 -0.70 3.43 -15.91
CA ARG A 289 -2.00 3.27 -16.57
C ARG A 289 -2.22 4.24 -17.74
N GLN A 290 -1.55 5.38 -17.76
CA GLN A 290 -1.64 6.37 -18.83
C GLN A 290 -0.72 6.07 -20.03
N SER A 291 0.23 5.14 -19.89
CA SER A 291 1.12 4.69 -20.96
C SER A 291 0.69 3.31 -21.46
N SER A 292 0.35 3.18 -22.74
CA SER A 292 -0.07 1.89 -23.32
C SER A 292 1.01 0.81 -23.19
N GLY A 293 2.29 1.19 -23.30
CA GLY A 293 3.44 0.28 -23.11
C GLY A 293 3.56 -0.20 -21.67
N HIS A 294 3.58 0.72 -20.70
CA HIS A 294 3.66 0.36 -19.28
C HIS A 294 2.43 -0.41 -18.82
N TRP A 295 1.23 0.06 -19.19
CA TRP A 295 -0.01 -0.61 -18.84
C TRP A 295 -0.12 -2.00 -19.46
N GLY A 296 0.42 -2.19 -20.68
CA GLY A 296 0.55 -3.50 -21.31
C GLY A 296 1.30 -4.50 -20.44
N ALA A 297 2.41 -4.08 -19.82
CA ALA A 297 3.14 -4.91 -18.86
C ALA A 297 2.36 -5.11 -17.56
N VAL A 298 1.88 -4.03 -16.93
CA VAL A 298 1.20 -4.09 -15.61
C VAL A 298 -0.12 -4.87 -15.66
N ARG A 299 -0.90 -4.78 -16.73
CA ARG A 299 -2.20 -5.47 -16.83
C ARG A 299 -2.08 -6.96 -17.15
N SER A 300 -0.96 -7.38 -17.71
CA SER A 300 -0.74 -8.76 -18.16
C SER A 300 -0.42 -9.68 -16.98
N PRO A 301 -0.81 -10.96 -17.05
CA PRO A 301 -0.33 -11.95 -16.11
C PRO A 301 1.17 -12.20 -16.36
N HIS A 302 1.92 -12.51 -15.30
CA HIS A 302 3.33 -12.91 -15.36
C HIS A 302 3.54 -14.10 -14.43
N LYS A 303 4.51 -14.97 -14.72
CA LYS A 303 4.85 -16.06 -13.79
C LYS A 303 5.58 -15.54 -12.56
N MET A 304 6.42 -14.52 -12.73
CA MET A 304 7.19 -13.90 -11.65
C MET A 304 7.05 -12.38 -11.69
N PHE A 305 7.00 -11.74 -10.52
CA PHE A 305 6.96 -10.29 -10.41
C PHE A 305 7.71 -9.78 -9.18
N ALA A 306 8.09 -8.51 -9.21
CA ALA A 306 8.40 -7.73 -8.03
C ALA A 306 8.22 -6.23 -8.30
N PHE A 307 8.05 -5.47 -7.23
CA PHE A 307 7.95 -4.02 -7.26
C PHE A 307 8.73 -3.43 -6.08
N ASP A 308 9.32 -2.26 -6.26
CA ASP A 308 9.78 -1.44 -5.14
C ASP A 308 9.69 0.06 -5.49
N ILE A 309 9.70 0.91 -4.47
CA ILE A 309 9.68 2.38 -4.59
C ILE A 309 10.59 3.01 -3.53
N LYS A 310 11.37 4.04 -3.87
CA LYS A 310 12.24 4.72 -2.91
C LYS A 310 12.10 6.23 -2.99
N ARG A 311 12.21 6.91 -1.85
CA ARG A 311 12.11 8.38 -1.76
C ARG A 311 13.47 9.02 -2.02
N GLY A 312 13.53 9.92 -3.00
CA GLY A 312 14.65 10.82 -3.21
C GLY A 312 14.67 11.94 -2.17
N SER A 313 15.83 12.56 -1.96
CA SER A 313 15.96 13.69 -1.03
C SER A 313 15.23 14.96 -1.50
N ASN A 314 14.72 14.97 -2.74
CA ASN A 314 13.80 15.98 -3.27
C ASN A 314 12.33 15.74 -2.87
N GLY A 315 12.06 14.70 -2.06
CA GLY A 315 10.72 14.38 -1.60
C GLY A 315 9.83 13.66 -2.61
N VAL A 316 10.38 13.32 -3.79
CA VAL A 316 9.74 12.53 -4.85
C VAL A 316 10.04 11.05 -4.64
N TRP A 317 9.08 10.18 -4.95
CA TRP A 317 9.27 8.74 -4.92
C TRP A 317 9.51 8.18 -6.32
N TYR A 318 10.38 7.18 -6.43
CA TYR A 318 10.78 6.55 -7.70
C TYR A 318 10.48 5.06 -7.65
N ALA A 319 9.55 4.61 -8.49
CA ALA A 319 9.03 3.25 -8.51
C ALA A 319 9.61 2.44 -9.67
N THR A 320 9.82 1.15 -9.42
CA THR A 320 10.25 0.15 -10.41
C THR A 320 9.37 -1.08 -10.24
N GLY A 321 8.79 -1.58 -11.33
CA GLY A 321 8.18 -2.90 -11.41
C GLY A 321 8.95 -3.76 -12.41
N ILE A 322 9.28 -4.99 -12.02
CA ILE A 322 9.96 -5.95 -12.91
C ILE A 322 9.14 -7.23 -12.96
N PHE A 323 8.95 -7.73 -14.18
CA PHE A 323 8.15 -8.92 -14.46
C PHE A 323 8.96 -9.91 -15.28
N ALA A 324 8.64 -11.20 -15.16
CA ALA A 324 9.22 -12.21 -16.03
C ALA A 324 8.18 -13.29 -16.37
N GLU A 325 8.12 -13.59 -17.66
CA GLU A 325 7.42 -14.77 -18.17
C GLU A 325 8.30 -15.99 -17.90
N GLY A 326 7.74 -17.09 -17.39
CA GLY A 326 8.52 -18.34 -17.39
C GLY A 326 8.56 -18.91 -18.79
N GLY A 327 9.73 -19.43 -19.19
CA GLY A 327 9.84 -20.32 -20.35
C GLY A 327 8.97 -21.57 -20.23
#